data_AF-A0A6C2YUK5-F1
#
_entry.id   AF-A0A6C2YUK5-F1
#
_cell.length_a   1.000
_cell.length_b   1.000
_cell.length_c   1.000
_cell.angle_alpha   90.00
_cell.angle_beta   90.00
_cell.angle_gamma   90.00
#
_symmetry.space_group_name_H-M   'P 1'
#
loop_
_entity.id
_entity.type
_entity.pdbx_description
1 polymer ?
#
loop_
_entity_poly.entity_id
_entity_poly.type
_entity_poly.pdbx_seq_one_letter_code
_entity_poly.pdbx_strand_id
1 'polypeptide(L)'
;MLIDLYGLTFDTPSVTFFLWSPWRSSSLEHKLFEAMERVPGVTVQRTPEEWRATLDKPQTWKAAITKVEGIMKGWQEDASDAGSERRAWRWMLESDTDSAGYSENGESASMWGFLRILLDSGRPGEEDKGELVDLNGFGLCIHGNQRG
;
A
#
# COMPACT_ATOMS: atom_id res chain seq x y z
N MET A 1 -4.37 6.01 -17.23
CA MET A 1 -4.62 4.59 -16.85
C MET A 1 -5.76 4.62 -15.85
N LEU A 2 -6.89 4.01 -16.20
CA LEU A 2 -8.04 3.94 -15.30
C LEU A 2 -7.86 2.79 -14.30
N ILE A 3 -7.88 3.11 -13.01
CA ILE A 3 -7.76 2.14 -11.92
C ILE A 3 -8.92 2.30 -10.93
N ASP A 4 -9.27 1.20 -10.26
CA ASP A 4 -10.21 1.17 -9.13
C ASP A 4 -9.50 0.64 -7.88
N LEU A 5 -9.58 1.40 -6.79
CA LEU A 5 -9.11 1.02 -5.46
C LEU A 5 -10.32 0.97 -4.51
N TYR A 6 -10.93 -0.20 -4.38
CA TYR A 6 -12.09 -0.42 -3.49
C TYR A 6 -13.26 0.55 -3.75
N GLY A 7 -13.59 0.79 -5.02
CA GLY A 7 -14.66 1.71 -5.42
C GLY A 7 -14.23 3.17 -5.60
N LEU A 8 -12.96 3.50 -5.30
CA LEU A 8 -12.36 4.78 -5.64
C LEU A 8 -11.71 4.68 -7.02
N THR A 9 -12.23 5.42 -8.00
CA THR A 9 -11.72 5.40 -9.38
C THR A 9 -10.75 6.55 -9.62
N PHE A 10 -9.60 6.24 -10.23
CA PHE A 10 -8.58 7.22 -10.59
C PHE A 10 -8.20 7.09 -12.07
N ASP A 11 -8.02 8.22 -12.75
CA ASP A 11 -7.28 8.26 -14.01
C ASP A 11 -5.88 8.83 -13.74
N THR A 12 -4.87 7.98 -13.90
CA THR A 12 -3.49 8.24 -13.48
C THR A 12 -2.52 7.80 -14.57
N PRO A 13 -1.36 8.45 -14.78
CA PRO A 13 -0.40 7.96 -15.76
C PRO A 13 0.29 6.66 -15.28
N SER A 14 0.46 6.50 -13.97
CA SER A 14 1.14 5.34 -13.37
C SER A 14 0.87 5.24 -11.87
N VAL A 15 1.15 4.06 -11.30
CA VAL A 15 1.24 3.89 -9.84
C VAL A 15 2.61 3.34 -9.51
N THR A 16 3.22 3.84 -8.44
CA THR A 16 4.47 3.30 -7.92
C THR A 16 4.25 2.73 -6.52
N PHE A 17 4.61 1.47 -6.31
CA PHE A 17 4.77 0.88 -4.99
C PHE A 17 6.20 1.11 -4.48
N PHE A 18 6.33 1.37 -3.20
CA PHE A 18 7.59 1.71 -2.54
C PHE A 18 7.92 0.73 -1.41
N LEU A 19 9.21 0.48 -1.24
CA LEU A 19 9.78 0.00 0.00
C LEU A 19 10.85 1.00 0.45
N TRP A 20 10.53 1.82 1.45
CA TRP A 20 11.44 2.82 2.04
C TRP A 20 12.29 2.21 3.13
N SER A 21 13.55 2.65 3.18
CA SER A 21 14.54 2.16 4.14
C SER A 21 14.51 0.62 4.31
N PRO A 22 14.73 -0.17 3.24
CA PRO A 22 14.56 -1.63 3.25
C PRO A 22 15.23 -2.36 4.41
N TRP A 23 16.35 -1.84 4.93
CA TRP A 23 17.07 -2.42 6.09
C TRP A 23 16.32 -2.27 7.42
N ARG A 24 15.28 -1.43 7.49
CA ARG A 24 14.41 -1.20 8.65
C ARG A 24 13.00 -1.75 8.47
N SER A 25 12.62 -2.13 7.26
CA SER A 25 11.28 -2.64 6.98
C SER A 25 11.10 -4.05 7.55
N SER A 26 9.87 -4.32 8.01
CA SER A 26 9.43 -5.63 8.49
C SER A 26 9.40 -6.68 7.38
N SER A 27 9.38 -7.96 7.77
CA SER A 27 9.24 -9.07 6.83
C SER A 27 7.93 -9.01 6.03
N LEU A 28 6.85 -8.48 6.61
CA LEU A 28 5.58 -8.28 5.93
C LEU A 28 5.71 -7.24 4.80
N GLU A 29 6.38 -6.13 5.07
CA GLU A 29 6.63 -5.07 4.08
C GLU A 29 7.51 -5.56 2.93
N HIS A 30 8.56 -6.34 3.24
CA HIS A 30 9.37 -7.02 2.21
C HIS A 30 8.52 -7.96 1.35
N LYS A 31 7.70 -8.82 1.99
CA LYS A 31 6.82 -9.77 1.28
C LYS A 31 5.84 -9.06 0.36
N LEU A 32 5.28 -7.93 0.80
CA LEU A 32 4.39 -7.09 0.00
C LEU A 32 5.11 -6.53 -1.24
N PHE A 33 6.31 -5.97 -1.06
CA PHE A 33 7.06 -5.40 -2.19
C PHE A 33 7.55 -6.47 -3.18
N GLU A 34 8.13 -7.58 -2.69
CA GLU A 34 8.58 -8.69 -3.53
C GLU A 34 7.45 -9.28 -4.38
N ALA A 35 6.20 -9.20 -3.90
CA ALA A 35 5.05 -9.62 -4.69
C ALA A 35 4.81 -8.70 -5.90
N MET A 36 5.11 -7.41 -5.79
CA MET A 36 5.00 -6.44 -6.89
C MET A 36 6.00 -6.74 -8.01
N GLU A 37 7.21 -7.19 -7.66
CA GLU A 37 8.24 -7.57 -8.63
C GLU A 37 7.84 -8.78 -9.47
N ARG A 38 6.94 -9.63 -8.93
CA ARG A 38 6.39 -10.79 -9.62
C ARG A 38 5.17 -10.45 -10.48
N VAL A 39 4.75 -9.19 -10.53
CA VAL A 39 3.65 -8.75 -11.40
C VAL A 39 4.21 -8.48 -12.80
N PRO A 40 3.67 -9.12 -13.86
CA PRO A 40 4.13 -8.89 -15.23
C PRO A 40 3.98 -7.42 -15.66
N GLY A 41 5.04 -6.87 -16.26
CA GLY A 41 5.06 -5.51 -16.80
C GLY A 41 5.34 -4.41 -15.79
N VAL A 42 5.72 -4.74 -14.56
CA VAL A 42 6.22 -3.76 -13.59
C VAL A 42 7.67 -3.40 -13.88
N THR A 43 8.00 -2.11 -13.80
CA THR A 43 9.38 -1.62 -13.84
C THR A 43 9.91 -1.50 -12.43
N VAL A 44 10.95 -2.28 -12.10
CA VAL A 44 11.54 -2.33 -10.76
C VAL A 44 12.87 -1.56 -10.73
N GLN A 45 13.05 -0.75 -9.70
CA GLN A 45 14.30 -0.06 -9.40
C GLN A 45 14.64 -0.29 -7.93
N ARG A 46 15.89 -0.64 -7.63
CA ARG A 46 16.35 -0.86 -6.26
C ARG A 46 17.57 -0.01 -5.99
N THR A 47 17.50 0.78 -4.93
CA THR A 47 18.64 1.47 -4.34
C THR A 47 18.82 0.98 -2.90
N PRO A 48 19.91 1.33 -2.19
CA PRO A 48 20.02 1.03 -0.78
C PRO A 48 18.86 1.60 0.02
N GLU A 49 18.49 2.85 -0.25
CA GLU A 49 17.50 3.65 0.49
C GLU A 49 16.04 3.33 0.15
N GLU A 50 15.79 2.88 -1.07
CA GLU A 50 14.44 2.78 -1.58
C GLU A 50 14.34 1.81 -2.75
N TRP A 51 13.32 0.96 -2.70
CA TRP A 51 12.90 0.14 -3.84
C TRP A 51 11.59 0.68 -4.40
N ARG A 52 11.48 0.68 -5.73
CA ARG A 52 10.31 1.18 -6.48
C ARG A 52 9.84 0.13 -7.47
N ALA A 53 8.53 -0.08 -7.53
CA ALA A 53 7.85 -0.93 -8.50
C ALA A 53 6.76 -0.11 -9.19
N THR A 54 7.01 0.32 -10.43
CA THR A 54 6.10 1.19 -11.18
C THR A 54 5.29 0.41 -12.20
N LEU A 55 3.98 0.67 -12.25
CA LEU A 55 3.03 0.13 -13.21
C LEU A 55 2.34 1.25 -14.01
N ASP A 56 2.18 1.03 -15.31
CA ASP A 56 1.62 1.99 -16.26
C ASP A 56 0.46 1.40 -17.10
N LYS A 57 0.07 0.16 -16.82
CA LYS A 57 -1.00 -0.57 -17.54
C LYS A 57 -2.15 -0.98 -16.60
N PRO A 58 -3.42 -0.77 -17.00
CA PRO A 58 -4.57 -1.10 -16.14
C PRO A 58 -4.63 -2.57 -15.70
N GLN A 59 -4.24 -3.50 -16.58
CA GLN A 59 -4.21 -4.93 -16.28
C GLN A 59 -3.16 -5.30 -15.20
N THR A 60 -2.06 -4.55 -15.14
CA THR A 60 -1.00 -4.71 -14.14
C THR A 60 -1.48 -4.24 -12.77
N TRP A 61 -2.30 -3.17 -12.71
CA TRP A 61 -2.92 -2.70 -11.47
C TRP A 61 -3.78 -3.76 -10.78
N LYS A 62 -4.70 -4.39 -11.51
CA LYS A 62 -5.59 -5.41 -10.93
C LYS A 62 -4.80 -6.58 -10.34
N ALA A 63 -3.75 -7.01 -11.04
CA ALA A 63 -2.86 -8.07 -10.56
C ALA A 63 -2.07 -7.66 -9.31
N ALA A 64 -1.59 -6.42 -9.24
CA ALA A 64 -0.89 -5.87 -8.08
C ALA A 64 -1.78 -5.86 -6.83
N ILE A 65 -2.98 -5.27 -6.92
CA ILE A 65 -3.92 -5.21 -5.78
C ILE A 65 -4.36 -6.60 -5.33
N THR A 66 -4.62 -7.52 -6.27
CA THR A 66 -4.97 -8.91 -5.93
C THR A 66 -3.86 -9.59 -5.12
N LYS A 67 -2.58 -9.32 -5.43
CA LYS A 67 -1.45 -9.87 -4.67
C LYS A 67 -1.35 -9.26 -3.27
N VAL A 68 -1.51 -7.95 -3.13
CA VAL A 68 -1.51 -7.29 -1.81
C VAL A 68 -2.63 -7.85 -0.95
N GLU A 69 -3.84 -7.94 -1.49
CA GLU A 69 -4.99 -8.54 -0.80
C GLU A 69 -4.71 -9.96 -0.34
N GLY A 70 -4.15 -10.81 -1.21
CA GLY A 70 -3.84 -12.20 -0.85
C GLY A 70 -2.84 -12.30 0.29
N ILE A 71 -1.83 -11.44 0.31
CA ILE A 71 -0.83 -11.40 1.39
C ILE A 71 -1.46 -10.93 2.70
N MET A 72 -2.25 -9.86 2.65
CA MET A 72 -2.85 -9.28 3.86
C MET A 72 -3.97 -10.14 4.43
N LYS A 73 -4.75 -10.82 3.57
CA LYS A 73 -5.74 -11.82 4.00
C LYS A 73 -5.05 -13.02 4.68
N GLY A 74 -4.00 -13.57 4.07
CA GLY A 74 -3.22 -14.65 4.69
C GLY A 74 -2.61 -14.24 6.03
N TRP A 75 -2.02 -13.04 6.11
CA TRP A 75 -1.48 -12.51 7.36
C TRP A 75 -2.54 -12.35 8.47
N GLN A 76 -3.76 -11.97 8.08
CA GLN A 76 -4.91 -11.86 8.98
C GLN A 76 -5.41 -13.25 9.46
N GLU A 77 -5.46 -14.24 8.56
CA GLU A 77 -5.89 -15.61 8.85
C GLU A 77 -4.89 -16.36 9.74
N ASP A 78 -3.58 -16.17 9.52
CA ASP A 78 -2.50 -16.78 10.32
C ASP A 78 -2.63 -16.50 11.84
N ALA A 79 -3.30 -15.41 12.23
CA ALA A 79 -3.57 -15.08 13.64
C ALA A 79 -4.75 -15.85 14.22
N SER A 80 -5.79 -16.01 13.42
CA SER A 80 -7.06 -16.63 13.82
C SER A 80 -6.88 -18.13 14.08
N ASP A 81 -5.97 -18.76 13.35
CA ASP A 81 -5.61 -20.18 13.54
C ASP A 81 -4.72 -20.39 14.78
N ALA A 82 -4.06 -19.34 15.27
CA ALA A 82 -3.04 -19.42 16.32
C ALA A 82 -3.55 -19.06 17.74
N GLY A 83 -4.80 -18.60 17.89
CA GLY A 83 -5.37 -18.30 19.21
C GLY A 83 -6.48 -17.25 19.20
N SER A 84 -6.51 -16.40 20.23
CA SER A 84 -7.50 -15.33 20.40
C SER A 84 -7.16 -14.04 19.63
N GLU A 85 -5.99 -13.98 19.00
CA GLU A 85 -5.51 -12.78 18.32
C GLU A 85 -6.40 -12.45 17.11
N ARG A 86 -6.87 -11.21 17.05
CA ARG A 86 -7.62 -10.68 15.92
C ARG A 86 -6.76 -9.66 15.19
N ARG A 87 -6.60 -9.87 13.89
CA ARG A 87 -5.88 -8.96 13.01
C ARG A 87 -6.83 -8.33 12.00
N ALA A 88 -6.59 -7.08 11.64
CA ALA A 88 -7.24 -6.42 10.52
C ALA A 88 -6.28 -5.48 9.82
N TRP A 89 -6.63 -5.04 8.61
CA TRP A 89 -5.81 -4.11 7.85
C TRP A 89 -6.68 -3.19 7.00
N ARG A 90 -6.15 -2.01 6.66
CA ARG A 90 -6.79 -1.05 5.77
C ARG A 90 -5.76 -0.19 5.06
N TRP A 91 -6.15 0.36 3.92
CA TRP A 91 -5.43 1.47 3.32
C TRP A 91 -5.79 2.77 4.03
N MET A 92 -4.77 3.57 4.33
CA MET A 92 -4.87 4.99 4.65
C MET A 92 -4.48 5.74 3.37
N LEU A 93 -5.39 6.58 2.87
CA LEU A 93 -5.15 7.39 1.69
C LEU A 93 -4.93 8.85 2.10
N GLU A 94 -3.86 9.45 1.59
CA GLU A 94 -3.50 10.84 1.83
C GLU A 94 -3.27 11.53 0.49
N SER A 95 -3.81 12.73 0.32
CA SER A 95 -3.63 13.52 -0.90
C SER A 95 -2.85 14.78 -0.55
N ASP A 96 -1.75 15.02 -1.28
CA ASP A 96 -1.03 16.28 -1.20
C ASP A 96 -1.59 17.23 -2.26
N THR A 97 -2.73 17.86 -1.94
CA THR A 97 -3.46 18.76 -2.85
C THR A 97 -4.00 19.99 -2.15
N ASP A 98 -3.83 21.15 -2.79
CA ASP A 98 -4.55 22.38 -2.52
C ASP A 98 -6.01 22.29 -3.02
N SER A 99 -6.79 23.36 -2.78
CA SER A 99 -8.19 23.45 -3.21
C SER A 99 -8.40 23.40 -4.73
N ALA A 100 -7.33 23.51 -5.52
CA ALA A 100 -7.37 23.46 -6.98
C ALA A 100 -6.86 22.11 -7.54
N GLY A 101 -6.45 21.17 -6.68
CA GLY A 101 -5.97 19.85 -7.09
C GLY A 101 -4.51 19.85 -7.53
N TYR A 102 -3.68 20.72 -6.93
CA TYR A 102 -2.23 20.79 -7.17
C TYR A 102 -1.48 20.64 -5.86
N SER A 103 -0.25 20.11 -5.89
CA SER A 103 0.61 20.20 -4.69
C SER A 103 0.94 21.66 -4.38
N GLU A 104 1.45 21.93 -3.17
CA GLU A 104 1.90 23.28 -2.77
C GLU A 104 2.94 23.87 -3.75
N ASN A 105 3.64 23.02 -4.50
CA ASN A 105 4.65 23.39 -5.49
C ASN A 105 4.10 23.53 -6.93
N GLY A 106 2.79 23.39 -7.13
CA GLY A 106 2.14 23.47 -8.45
C GLY A 106 2.32 22.22 -9.32
N GLU A 107 2.77 21.11 -8.73
CA GLU A 107 2.85 19.82 -9.42
C GLU A 107 1.49 19.12 -9.43
N SER A 108 1.34 18.14 -10.31
CA SER A 108 0.13 17.34 -10.39
C SER A 108 -0.11 16.58 -9.08
N ALA A 109 -1.30 16.79 -8.52
CA ALA A 109 -1.80 16.09 -7.34
C ALA A 109 -1.49 14.59 -7.38
N SER A 110 -0.74 14.12 -6.38
CA SER A 110 -0.51 12.69 -6.17
C SER A 110 -1.28 12.22 -4.94
N MET A 111 -1.76 10.99 -4.99
CA MET A 111 -2.39 10.34 -3.84
C MET A 111 -1.49 9.23 -3.31
N TRP A 112 -1.19 9.30 -2.03
CA TRP A 112 -0.40 8.32 -1.31
C TRP A 112 -1.31 7.32 -0.61
N GLY A 113 -0.90 6.06 -0.61
CA GLY A 113 -1.55 4.99 0.11
C GLY A 113 -0.58 4.28 1.04
N PHE A 114 -0.94 4.16 2.31
CA PHE A 114 -0.17 3.47 3.34
C PHE A 114 -1.00 2.33 3.94
N LEU A 115 -0.38 1.20 4.25
CA LEU A 115 -1.06 0.10 4.91
C LEU A 115 -1.02 0.31 6.43
N ARG A 116 -2.19 0.32 7.05
CA ARG A 116 -2.36 0.29 8.50
C ARG A 116 -2.89 -1.06 8.92
N ILE A 117 -2.27 -1.67 9.91
CA ILE A 117 -2.70 -2.91 10.53
C ILE A 117 -3.27 -2.66 11.93
N LEU A 118 -4.18 -3.53 12.35
CA LEU A 118 -4.75 -3.60 13.69
C LEU A 118 -4.34 -4.94 14.31
N LEU A 119 -3.81 -4.89 15.53
CA LEU A 119 -3.48 -6.05 16.35
C LEU A 119 -4.31 -6.02 17.63
N ASP A 120 -5.20 -6.98 17.81
CA ASP A 120 -6.02 -7.15 19.02
C ASP A 120 -5.69 -8.49 19.68
N SER A 121 -5.23 -8.43 20.93
CA SER A 121 -4.78 -9.60 21.70
C SER A 121 -5.92 -10.55 22.07
N GLY A 122 -7.18 -10.09 21.99
CA GLY A 122 -8.38 -10.89 22.21
C GLY A 122 -8.50 -11.48 23.62
N ARG A 123 -7.90 -10.83 24.63
CA ARG A 123 -7.95 -11.32 26.02
C ARG A 123 -9.39 -11.34 26.56
N PRO A 124 -9.88 -12.48 27.07
CA PRO A 124 -11.23 -12.56 27.62
C PRO A 124 -11.40 -11.63 28.83
N GLY A 125 -12.31 -10.65 28.72
CA GLY A 125 -12.68 -9.77 29.83
C GLY A 125 -11.92 -8.44 29.93
N GLU A 126 -10.94 -8.20 29.06
CA GLU A 126 -10.29 -6.89 28.89
C GLU A 126 -10.78 -6.25 27.58
N GLU A 127 -11.36 -5.05 27.64
CA GLU A 127 -11.53 -4.19 26.46
C GLU A 127 -10.15 -3.59 26.10
N ASP A 128 -9.20 -4.44 25.75
CA ASP A 128 -7.92 -3.97 25.25
C ASP A 128 -8.16 -3.31 23.89
N LYS A 129 -7.90 -2.01 23.82
CA LYS A 129 -8.04 -1.23 22.61
C LYS A 129 -6.93 -1.68 21.65
N GLY A 130 -7.29 -2.45 20.63
CA GLY A 130 -6.33 -2.98 19.65
C GLY A 130 -5.34 -1.92 19.14
N GLU A 131 -4.10 -2.35 18.94
CA GLU A 131 -3.00 -1.50 18.52
C GLU A 131 -3.07 -1.25 17.01
N LEU A 132 -3.02 0.02 16.61
CA LEU A 132 -2.90 0.40 15.21
C LEU A 132 -1.44 0.68 14.88
N VAL A 133 -0.91 -0.04 13.89
CA VAL A 133 0.47 0.11 13.43
C VAL A 133 0.47 0.45 11.94
N ASP A 134 1.23 1.48 11.57
CA ASP A 134 1.46 1.83 10.17
C ASP A 134 2.69 1.07 9.64
N LEU A 135 2.52 0.44 8.48
CA LEU A 135 3.61 -0.17 7.72
C LEU A 135 4.39 0.95 7.00
N ASN A 136 5.12 1.75 7.77
CA ASN A 136 5.80 2.97 7.31
C ASN A 136 6.87 2.74 6.24
N GLY A 137 7.36 1.51 6.10
CA GLY A 137 8.29 1.11 5.05
C GLY A 137 7.60 0.79 3.73
N PHE A 138 6.30 0.53 3.68
CA PHE A 138 5.59 0.14 2.44
C PHE A 138 4.41 1.06 2.13
N GLY A 139 4.33 1.50 0.87
CA GLY A 139 3.22 2.31 0.40
C GLY A 139 3.11 2.36 -1.10
N LEU A 140 2.14 3.13 -1.59
CA LEU A 140 1.95 3.42 -3.00
C LEU A 140 1.75 4.91 -3.25
N CYS A 141 2.09 5.35 -4.46
CA CYS A 141 1.75 6.66 -5.00
C CYS A 141 0.98 6.47 -6.30
N ILE A 142 -0.25 7.00 -6.33
CA ILE A 142 -1.04 7.19 -7.54
C ILE A 142 -0.66 8.56 -8.08
N HIS A 143 0.08 8.56 -9.20
CA HIS A 143 0.64 9.80 -9.76
C HIS A 143 -0.46 10.65 -10.39
N GLY A 144 -0.33 11.97 -10.31
CA GLY A 144 -1.17 12.89 -11.07
C GLY A 144 -0.74 13.00 -12.53
N ASN A 145 -1.69 13.31 -13.42
CA ASN A 145 -1.36 13.60 -14.82
C ASN A 145 -0.58 14.92 -14.92
N GLN A 146 0.60 14.92 -15.54
CA GLN A 146 1.33 16.16 -15.85
C GLN A 146 0.49 17.05 -16.77
N ARG A 147 0.54 18.38 -16.56
CA ARG A 147 -0.07 19.34 -17.48
C ARG A 147 0.60 19.19 -18.86
N GLY A 148 -0.21 19.09 -19.91
CA GLY A 148 0.20 19.40 -21.28
C GLY A 148 0.32 20.89 -21.51
#